data_AF-A0A2W5WNR5-F1
#
_entry.id   AF-A0A2W5WNR5-F1
#
_cell.length_a   1.000
_cell.length_b   1.000
_cell.length_c   1.000
_cell.angle_alpha   90.00
_cell.angle_beta   90.00
_cell.angle_gamma   90.00
#
_symmetry.space_group_name_H-M   'P 1'
#
loop_
_entity.id
_entity.type
_entity.pdbx_description
1 polymer ?
#
loop_
_entity_poly.entity_id
_entity_poly.type
_entity_poly.pdbx_seq_one_letter_code
_entity_poly.pdbx_strand_id
1 'polypeptide(L)'
;MVSIPVVFLVAYLSTQVFGEGRAVIVIDALVRVVLCVAVLALYRHLLRAHWQRFRRRFWLNAGLVVLGAVLMQVVVSLVRAVVPAGGAGGAAGGADDAALIDPVTAQGWDLVVLLVATLGPLAIVLVEEAVFRHTLLVKLPLWGNRLVATAGVLLNGALFGAVHYYNFGSLVGTVPYMVVGVLFNLVYLWRRNLWHVLLMHFLNNFVLSFGALSFVLLMRALGAV
;
A
#
# COMPACT_ATOMS: atom_id res chain seq x y z
N MET A 1 3.61 15.57 -3.19
CA MET A 1 2.29 15.87 -2.60
C MET A 1 1.17 15.58 -3.58
N VAL A 2 1.30 15.97 -4.86
CA VAL A 2 0.23 15.83 -5.87
C VAL A 2 -0.04 14.39 -6.35
N SER A 3 0.90 13.46 -6.16
CA SER A 3 0.81 12.08 -6.67
C SER A 3 -0.42 11.32 -6.17
N ILE A 4 -0.80 11.45 -4.90
CA ILE A 4 -1.96 10.75 -4.32
C ILE A 4 -3.28 11.31 -4.89
N PRO A 5 -3.53 12.64 -4.89
CA PRO A 5 -4.68 13.21 -5.58
C PRO A 5 -4.80 12.83 -7.06
N VAL A 6 -3.67 12.70 -7.77
CA VAL A 6 -3.65 12.29 -9.19
C VAL A 6 -4.18 10.87 -9.36
N VAL A 7 -3.83 9.93 -8.48
CA VAL A 7 -4.36 8.56 -8.54
C VAL A 7 -5.88 8.56 -8.43
N PHE A 8 -6.45 9.29 -7.46
CA PHE A 8 -7.90 9.38 -7.30
C PHE A 8 -8.58 10.08 -8.47
N LEU A 9 -8.00 11.17 -8.97
CA LEU A 9 -8.56 11.89 -10.11
C LEU A 9 -8.58 11.01 -11.37
N VAL A 10 -7.50 10.29 -11.65
CA VAL A 10 -7.44 9.41 -12.82
C VAL A 10 -8.38 8.22 -12.67
N ALA A 11 -8.48 7.62 -11.48
CA ALA A 11 -9.46 6.57 -11.20
C ALA A 11 -10.90 7.08 -11.43
N TYR A 12 -11.23 8.26 -10.92
CA TYR A 12 -12.54 8.89 -11.14
C TYR A 12 -12.79 9.18 -12.63
N LEU A 13 -11.86 9.82 -13.33
CA LEU A 13 -12.05 10.14 -14.75
C LEU A 13 -12.13 8.88 -15.63
N SER A 14 -11.32 7.87 -15.35
CA SER A 14 -11.36 6.62 -16.12
C SER A 14 -12.66 5.85 -15.91
N THR A 15 -13.22 5.82 -14.70
CA THR A 15 -14.54 5.22 -14.45
C THR A 15 -15.67 6.00 -15.15
N GLN A 16 -15.61 7.33 -15.20
CA GLN A 16 -16.59 8.13 -15.95
C GLN A 16 -16.52 7.89 -17.47
N VAL A 17 -15.33 7.66 -18.02
CA VAL A 17 -15.12 7.50 -19.48
C VAL A 17 -15.33 6.07 -19.96
N PHE A 18 -14.83 5.09 -19.22
CA PHE A 18 -14.81 3.68 -19.63
C PHE A 18 -15.82 2.80 -18.87
N GLY A 19 -16.58 3.38 -17.94
CA GLY A 19 -17.40 2.62 -17.00
C GLY A 19 -16.53 1.83 -16.03
N GLU A 20 -17.08 0.75 -15.48
CA GLU A 20 -16.32 -0.18 -14.66
C GLU A 20 -15.84 -1.36 -15.51
N GLY A 21 -14.60 -1.81 -15.31
CA GLY A 21 -14.08 -2.99 -16.00
C GLY A 21 -12.58 -3.01 -16.24
N ARG A 22 -12.15 -3.98 -17.06
CA ARG A 22 -10.75 -4.32 -17.33
C ARG A 22 -9.86 -3.14 -17.72
N ALA A 23 -10.39 -2.21 -18.52
CA ALA A 23 -9.64 -1.03 -18.97
C ALA A 23 -9.26 -0.12 -17.80
N VAL A 24 -10.17 0.09 -16.85
CA VAL A 24 -9.91 0.92 -15.65
C VAL A 24 -8.82 0.30 -14.78
N ILE A 25 -8.85 -1.01 -14.57
CA ILE A 25 -7.82 -1.75 -13.82
C ILE A 25 -6.43 -1.53 -14.42
N VAL A 26 -6.32 -1.69 -15.75
CA VAL A 26 -5.05 -1.50 -16.46
C VAL A 26 -4.60 -0.03 -16.38
N ILE A 27 -5.50 0.93 -16.58
CA ILE A 27 -5.18 2.36 -16.50
C ILE A 27 -4.69 2.73 -15.10
N ASP A 28 -5.39 2.32 -14.02
CA ASP A 28 -4.99 2.60 -12.64
C ASP A 28 -3.60 2.02 -12.34
N ALA A 29 -3.36 0.75 -12.70
CA ALA A 29 -2.06 0.11 -12.49
C ALA A 29 -0.94 0.85 -13.22
N LEU A 30 -1.14 1.21 -14.50
CA LEU A 30 -0.14 1.95 -15.29
C LEU A 30 0.15 3.33 -14.71
N VAL A 31 -0.87 4.06 -14.26
CA VAL A 31 -0.70 5.37 -13.63
C VAL A 31 0.14 5.27 -12.36
N ARG A 32 -0.12 4.27 -11.51
CA ARG A 32 0.68 4.02 -10.30
C ARG A 32 2.13 3.68 -10.63
N VAL A 33 2.37 2.89 -11.69
CA VAL A 33 3.73 2.58 -12.18
C VAL A 33 4.44 3.84 -12.67
N VAL A 34 3.78 4.68 -13.49
CA VAL A 34 4.35 5.94 -13.97
C VAL A 34 4.69 6.87 -12.81
N LEU A 35 3.80 7.01 -11.83
CA LEU A 35 4.03 7.80 -10.62
C LEU A 35 5.18 7.23 -9.78
N CYS A 36 5.29 5.92 -9.66
CA CYS A 36 6.39 5.26 -8.98
C CYS A 36 7.73 5.58 -9.66
N VAL A 37 7.80 5.48 -11.00
CA VAL A 37 8.99 5.87 -11.77
C VAL A 37 9.34 7.34 -11.56
N ALA A 38 8.35 8.23 -11.59
CA ALA A 38 8.55 9.66 -11.33
C ALA A 38 9.11 9.91 -9.91
N VAL A 39 8.58 9.23 -8.89
CA VAL A 39 9.06 9.32 -7.50
C VAL A 39 10.45 8.72 -7.35
N LEU A 40 10.76 7.59 -8.00
CA LEU A 40 12.11 7.01 -8.04
C LEU A 40 13.12 8.02 -8.60
N ALA A 41 12.79 8.68 -9.70
CA ALA A 41 13.64 9.68 -10.32
C ALA A 41 13.84 10.91 -9.41
N LEU A 42 12.74 11.44 -8.84
CA LEU A 42 12.77 12.64 -7.99
C LEU A 42 13.53 12.40 -6.67
N TYR A 43 13.32 11.25 -6.04
CA TYR A 43 13.93 10.90 -4.75
C TYR A 43 15.19 10.03 -4.86
N ARG A 44 15.76 9.89 -6.07
CA ARG A 44 16.91 9.00 -6.33
C ARG A 44 18.07 9.18 -5.37
N HIS A 45 18.40 10.42 -5.00
CA HIS A 45 19.53 10.72 -4.12
C HIS A 45 19.25 10.28 -2.68
N LEU A 46 18.05 10.59 -2.17
CA LEU A 46 17.58 10.15 -0.85
C LEU A 46 17.55 8.62 -0.77
N LEU A 47 16.92 7.97 -1.76
CA LEU A 47 16.80 6.51 -1.82
C LEU A 47 18.16 5.83 -1.87
N ARG A 48 19.09 6.32 -2.70
CA ARG A 48 20.46 5.79 -2.78
C ARG A 48 21.21 5.95 -1.45
N ALA A 49 21.13 7.11 -0.81
CA ALA A 49 21.77 7.34 0.48
C ALA A 49 21.19 6.42 1.58
N HIS A 50 19.87 6.25 1.60
CA HIS A 50 19.17 5.35 2.50
C HIS A 50 19.54 3.88 2.24
N TRP A 51 19.70 3.49 0.96
CA TRP A 51 20.06 2.14 0.54
C TRP A 51 21.46 1.76 0.98
N GLN A 52 22.43 2.67 0.78
CA GLN A 52 23.80 2.48 1.23
C GLN A 52 23.88 2.24 2.73
N ARG A 53 23.06 2.93 3.54
CA ARG A 53 22.96 2.67 4.99
C ARG A 53 22.28 1.34 5.30
N PHE A 54 21.23 0.98 4.57
CA PHE A 54 20.52 -0.28 4.74
C PHE A 54 21.41 -1.49 4.46
N ARG A 55 22.16 -1.48 3.35
CA ARG A 55 22.99 -2.63 2.93
C ARG A 55 24.18 -2.93 3.84
N ARG A 56 24.64 -1.98 4.66
CA ARG A 56 25.78 -2.18 5.60
C ARG A 56 25.54 -3.32 6.60
N ARG A 57 24.29 -3.52 7.00
CA ARG A 57 23.86 -4.63 7.86
C ARG A 57 22.65 -5.32 7.23
N PHE A 58 22.82 -5.79 6.00
CA PHE A 58 21.73 -6.29 5.17
C PHE A 58 20.88 -7.34 5.91
N TRP A 59 21.49 -8.38 6.48
CA TRP A 59 20.75 -9.47 7.16
C TRP A 59 19.92 -8.99 8.35
N LEU A 60 20.50 -8.15 9.22
CA LEU A 60 19.76 -7.58 10.34
C LEU A 60 18.61 -6.70 9.86
N ASN A 61 18.85 -5.87 8.85
CA ASN A 61 17.84 -4.97 8.32
C ASN A 61 16.73 -5.72 7.57
N ALA A 62 17.07 -6.78 6.83
CA ALA A 62 16.11 -7.68 6.18
C ALA A 62 15.28 -8.43 7.22
N GLY A 63 15.90 -8.95 8.28
CA GLY A 63 15.18 -9.57 9.40
C GLY A 63 14.20 -8.61 10.07
N LEU A 64 14.59 -7.34 10.27
CA LEU A 64 13.69 -6.30 10.78
C LEU A 64 12.54 -5.96 9.82
N VAL A 65 12.77 -6.03 8.51
CA VAL A 65 11.71 -5.84 7.50
C VAL A 65 10.70 -6.97 7.58
N VAL A 66 11.15 -8.23 7.62
CA VAL A 66 10.25 -9.39 7.74
C VAL A 66 9.48 -9.34 9.05
N LEU A 67 10.17 -9.12 10.17
CA LEU A 67 9.54 -8.97 11.48
C LEU A 67 8.54 -7.81 11.50
N GLY A 68 8.88 -6.68 10.88
CA GLY A 68 8.00 -5.53 10.76
C GLY A 68 6.74 -5.81 9.93
N ALA A 69 6.86 -6.59 8.84
CA ALA A 69 5.71 -7.01 8.04
C ALA A 69 4.79 -7.98 8.80
N VAL A 70 5.37 -8.92 9.55
CA VAL A 70 4.60 -9.80 10.45
C VAL A 70 3.91 -8.99 11.54
N LEU A 71 4.61 -8.06 12.17
CA LEU A 71 4.03 -7.17 13.19
C LEU A 71 2.89 -6.32 12.62
N MET A 72 3.03 -5.80 11.40
CA MET A 72 1.96 -5.09 10.71
C MET A 72 0.72 -5.98 10.58
N GLN A 73 0.89 -7.24 10.16
CA GLN A 73 -0.22 -8.20 10.04
C GLN A 73 -0.89 -8.48 11.40
N VAL A 74 -0.10 -8.71 12.44
CA VAL A 74 -0.60 -8.89 13.81
C VAL A 74 -1.41 -7.66 14.25
N VAL A 75 -0.91 -6.44 14.01
CA VAL A 75 -1.63 -5.20 14.34
C VAL A 75 -2.95 -5.11 13.58
N VAL A 76 -2.96 -5.40 12.28
CA VAL A 76 -4.20 -5.39 11.47
C VAL A 76 -5.21 -6.38 12.02
N SER A 77 -4.79 -7.62 12.33
CA SER A 77 -5.67 -8.66 12.89
C SER A 77 -6.23 -8.26 14.26
N LEU A 78 -5.41 -7.70 15.15
CA LEU A 78 -5.85 -7.26 16.48
C LEU A 78 -6.85 -6.11 16.39
N VAL A 79 -6.58 -5.11 15.54
CA VAL A 79 -7.50 -3.97 15.36
C VAL A 79 -8.82 -4.45 14.76
N ARG A 80 -8.79 -5.36 13.77
CA ARG A 80 -10.01 -5.94 13.19
C ARG A 80 -10.82 -6.77 14.19
N ALA A 81 -10.19 -7.38 15.18
CA ALA A 81 -10.89 -8.14 16.22
C ALA A 81 -11.71 -7.25 17.16
N VAL A 82 -11.33 -5.98 17.32
CA VAL A 82 -11.99 -5.03 18.23
C VAL A 82 -12.88 -3.99 17.51
N VAL A 83 -12.59 -3.70 16.24
CA VAL A 83 -13.42 -2.79 15.43
C VAL A 83 -14.66 -3.55 14.97
N PRO A 84 -15.88 -3.12 15.33
CA PRO A 84 -17.10 -3.85 15.02
C PRO A 84 -17.23 -4.15 13.53
N ALA A 85 -17.56 -5.39 13.19
CA ALA A 85 -17.87 -5.82 11.83
C ALA A 85 -19.08 -5.07 11.22
N GLY A 86 -19.80 -4.26 12.01
CA GLY A 86 -20.95 -3.45 11.59
C GLY A 86 -20.66 -2.27 10.66
N GLY A 87 -19.39 -2.02 10.33
CA GLY A 87 -18.99 -1.19 9.16
C GLY A 87 -18.21 -1.98 8.11
N ALA A 88 -18.07 -3.31 8.32
CA ALA A 88 -17.35 -4.28 7.50
C ALA A 88 -18.31 -5.36 6.98
N GLY A 89 -19.54 -4.97 6.67
CA GLY A 89 -20.42 -5.77 5.82
C GLY A 89 -19.87 -5.74 4.39
N GLY A 90 -19.07 -6.74 4.04
CA GLY A 90 -18.63 -6.99 2.67
C GLY A 90 -17.12 -6.99 2.47
N ALA A 91 -16.58 -8.20 2.37
CA ALA A 91 -15.32 -8.55 1.72
C ALA A 91 -14.00 -8.10 2.38
N ALA A 92 -13.12 -9.09 2.51
CA ALA A 92 -11.68 -8.91 2.40
C ALA A 92 -11.25 -8.42 0.98
N GLY A 93 -11.96 -7.47 0.37
CA GLY A 93 -11.84 -7.09 -1.04
C GLY A 93 -12.71 -5.90 -1.46
N GLY A 94 -12.69 -4.78 -0.73
CA GLY A 94 -13.44 -3.60 -1.16
C GLY A 94 -12.73 -2.80 -2.26
N ALA A 95 -13.55 -2.30 -3.18
CA ALA A 95 -13.33 -1.53 -4.42
C ALA A 95 -13.61 -2.26 -5.76
N ASP A 96 -13.67 -3.61 -5.80
CA ASP A 96 -13.69 -4.33 -7.09
C ASP A 96 -14.97 -5.16 -7.38
N ASP A 97 -16.09 -4.99 -6.67
CA ASP A 97 -17.35 -5.70 -7.03
C ASP A 97 -17.84 -5.38 -8.45
N ALA A 98 -17.32 -4.31 -9.06
CA ALA A 98 -17.50 -4.03 -10.46
C ALA A 98 -16.42 -4.70 -11.32
N ALA A 99 -16.70 -5.94 -11.72
CA ALA A 99 -15.91 -6.80 -12.62
C ALA A 99 -14.75 -7.57 -11.97
N LEU A 100 -15.01 -8.25 -10.85
CA LEU A 100 -14.12 -9.27 -10.30
C LEU A 100 -13.80 -10.33 -11.35
N ILE A 101 -12.60 -10.25 -11.92
CA ILE A 101 -12.02 -11.37 -12.65
C ILE A 101 -11.69 -12.43 -11.60
N ASP A 102 -12.45 -13.53 -11.61
CA ASP A 102 -12.18 -14.66 -10.73
C ASP A 102 -10.83 -15.31 -11.10
N PRO A 103 -9.81 -15.28 -10.21
CA PRO A 103 -8.48 -15.81 -10.52
C PRO A 103 -8.47 -17.33 -10.75
N VAL A 104 -9.47 -18.06 -10.23
CA VAL A 104 -9.60 -19.51 -10.44
C VAL A 104 -10.00 -19.80 -11.88
N THR A 105 -11.02 -19.10 -12.39
CA THR A 105 -11.57 -19.32 -13.73
C THR A 105 -10.95 -18.43 -14.83
N ALA A 106 -10.13 -17.44 -14.47
CA ALA A 106 -9.51 -16.52 -15.42
C ALA A 106 -8.70 -17.22 -16.51
N GLN A 107 -8.90 -16.82 -17.76
CA GLN A 107 -8.19 -17.33 -18.94
C GLN A 107 -7.87 -16.21 -19.93
N GLY A 108 -6.89 -16.44 -20.80
CA GLY A 108 -6.53 -15.51 -21.88
C GLY A 108 -6.23 -14.10 -21.37
N TRP A 109 -7.00 -13.12 -21.85
CA TRP A 109 -6.84 -11.70 -21.49
C TRP A 109 -7.10 -11.42 -20.01
N ASP A 110 -7.99 -12.17 -19.36
CA ASP A 110 -8.32 -11.98 -17.95
C ASP A 110 -7.11 -12.24 -17.03
N LEU A 111 -6.30 -13.24 -17.37
CA LEU A 111 -5.07 -13.53 -16.66
C LEU A 111 -4.04 -12.39 -16.83
N VAL A 112 -3.95 -11.80 -18.02
CA VAL A 112 -3.07 -10.65 -18.27
C VAL A 112 -3.50 -9.45 -17.45
N VAL A 113 -4.80 -9.16 -17.40
CA VAL A 113 -5.35 -8.06 -16.59
C VAL A 113 -5.06 -8.30 -15.10
N LEU A 114 -5.25 -9.52 -14.58
CA LEU A 114 -4.90 -9.86 -13.20
C LEU A 114 -3.41 -9.66 -12.89
N LEU A 115 -2.53 -10.10 -13.79
CA LEU A 115 -1.08 -9.89 -13.64
C LEU A 115 -0.74 -8.39 -13.60
N VAL A 116 -1.31 -7.60 -14.50
CA VAL A 116 -1.14 -6.13 -14.50
C VAL A 116 -1.70 -5.50 -13.23
N ALA A 117 -2.85 -5.96 -12.74
CA ALA A 117 -3.47 -5.47 -11.51
C ALA A 117 -2.55 -5.64 -10.29
N THR A 118 -1.72 -6.70 -10.25
CA THR A 118 -0.73 -6.87 -9.15
C THR A 118 0.32 -5.77 -9.10
N LEU A 119 0.61 -5.10 -10.23
CA LEU A 119 1.62 -4.03 -10.29
C LEU A 119 1.18 -2.76 -9.57
N GLY A 120 -0.13 -2.46 -9.55
CA GLY A 120 -0.66 -1.23 -8.93
C GLY A 120 -0.31 -1.13 -7.44
N PRO A 121 -0.73 -2.10 -6.60
CA PRO A 121 -0.42 -2.13 -5.17
C PRO A 121 1.08 -2.21 -4.86
N LEU A 122 1.90 -2.75 -5.77
CA LEU A 122 3.36 -2.82 -5.60
C LEU A 122 4.04 -1.48 -5.92
N ALA A 123 3.63 -0.82 -7.00
CA ALA A 123 4.18 0.45 -7.44
C ALA A 123 3.82 1.59 -6.49
N ILE A 124 2.59 1.60 -5.96
CA ILE A 124 2.12 2.71 -5.13
C ILE A 124 2.86 2.81 -3.79
N VAL A 125 3.39 1.71 -3.25
CA VAL A 125 4.10 1.68 -1.96
C VAL A 125 5.18 2.75 -1.89
N LEU A 126 5.97 2.91 -2.95
CA LEU A 126 7.01 3.93 -2.95
C LEU A 126 6.44 5.35 -2.93
N VAL A 127 5.37 5.59 -3.69
CA VAL A 127 4.68 6.88 -3.74
C VAL A 127 4.14 7.22 -2.36
N GLU A 128 3.46 6.29 -1.72
CA GLU A 128 2.87 6.46 -0.39
C GLU A 128 3.95 6.70 0.66
N GLU A 129 4.98 5.85 0.76
CA GLU A 129 6.00 6.02 1.78
C GLU A 129 6.82 7.32 1.57
N ALA A 130 7.11 7.72 0.32
CA ALA A 130 7.76 8.99 0.04
C ALA A 130 6.87 10.20 0.40
N VAL A 131 5.57 10.14 0.09
CA VAL A 131 4.63 11.23 0.43
C VAL A 131 4.41 11.28 1.93
N PHE A 132 3.99 10.19 2.57
CA PHE A 132 3.60 10.19 3.98
C PHE A 132 4.79 10.30 4.94
N ARG A 133 5.94 9.67 4.68
CA ARG A 133 7.07 9.69 5.63
C ARG A 133 8.02 10.86 5.40
N HIS A 134 8.37 11.10 4.15
CA HIS A 134 9.35 12.14 3.85
C HIS A 134 8.68 13.52 3.74
N THR A 135 7.55 13.61 3.06
CA THR A 135 6.93 14.92 2.77
C THR A 135 5.97 15.38 3.87
N LEU A 136 5.03 14.52 4.28
CA LEU A 136 3.97 14.89 5.22
C LEU A 136 4.34 14.67 6.70
N LEU A 137 5.40 13.92 6.99
CA LEU A 137 5.88 13.75 8.36
C LEU A 137 7.15 14.58 8.63
N VAL A 138 8.26 14.29 7.95
CA VAL A 138 9.55 14.90 8.30
C VAL A 138 9.72 16.35 7.83
N LYS A 139 9.23 16.72 6.64
CA LYS A 139 9.40 18.08 6.12
C LYS A 139 8.50 19.14 6.79
N LEU A 140 7.48 18.72 7.55
CA LEU A 140 6.64 19.67 8.26
C LEU A 140 7.34 20.20 9.53
N PRO A 141 7.15 21.48 9.89
CA PRO A 141 7.80 22.11 11.05
C PRO A 141 7.12 21.72 12.38
N LEU A 142 6.93 20.43 12.62
CA LEU A 142 6.18 19.89 13.77
C LEU A 142 7.08 19.56 14.98
N TRP A 143 8.39 19.53 14.78
CA TRP A 143 9.35 18.91 15.70
C TRP A 143 9.81 19.80 16.86
N GLY A 144 9.41 21.08 16.88
CA GLY A 144 9.74 22.01 17.97
C GLY A 144 8.92 21.81 19.23
N ASN A 145 7.78 21.13 19.15
CA ASN A 145 6.87 20.88 20.27
C ASN A 145 6.42 19.42 20.28
N ARG A 146 6.59 18.73 21.41
CA ARG A 146 6.26 17.30 21.55
C ARG A 146 4.79 16.99 21.32
N LEU A 147 3.88 17.85 21.78
CA LEU A 147 2.44 17.70 21.56
C LEU A 147 2.11 17.79 20.07
N VAL A 148 2.66 18.81 19.39
CA VAL A 148 2.47 19.03 17.95
C VAL A 148 3.07 17.89 17.13
N ALA A 149 4.26 17.41 17.49
CA ALA A 149 4.89 16.26 16.85
C ALA A 149 4.04 14.99 17.01
N THR A 150 3.51 14.74 18.21
CA THR A 150 2.65 13.58 18.49
C THR A 150 1.35 13.65 17.68
N ALA A 151 0.68 14.81 17.69
CA ALA A 151 -0.50 15.05 16.88
C ALA A 151 -0.20 14.86 15.39
N GLY A 152 0.97 15.32 14.92
CA GLY A 152 1.45 15.11 13.55
C GLY A 152 1.60 13.64 13.18
N VAL A 153 2.19 12.82 14.05
CA VAL A 153 2.33 11.37 13.85
C VAL A 153 0.96 10.69 13.76
N LEU A 154 0.03 11.04 14.64
CA LEU A 154 -1.32 10.47 14.65
C LEU A 154 -2.12 10.90 13.43
N LEU A 155 -2.11 12.19 13.08
CA LEU A 155 -2.79 12.73 11.91
C LEU A 155 -2.24 12.13 10.62
N ASN A 156 -0.91 12.02 10.48
CA ASN A 156 -0.30 11.40 9.30
C ASN A 156 -0.67 9.92 9.19
N GLY A 157 -0.81 9.21 10.31
CA GLY A 157 -1.34 7.85 10.34
C GLY A 157 -2.81 7.78 9.92
N ALA A 158 -3.66 8.67 10.46
CA ALA A 158 -5.06 8.76 10.09
C ALA A 158 -5.26 9.05 8.59
N LEU A 159 -4.51 10.00 8.03
CA LEU A 159 -4.52 10.31 6.60
C LEU A 159 -4.05 9.12 5.75
N PHE A 160 -3.04 8.39 6.21
CA PHE A 160 -2.56 7.17 5.53
C PHE A 160 -3.64 6.08 5.48
N GLY A 161 -4.42 5.90 6.55
CA GLY A 161 -5.59 5.00 6.50
C GLY A 161 -6.70 5.55 5.61
N ALA A 162 -7.01 6.84 5.72
CA ALA A 162 -8.12 7.47 5.00
C ALA A 162 -8.02 7.39 3.48
N VAL A 163 -6.80 7.37 2.91
CA VAL A 163 -6.63 7.15 1.45
C VAL A 163 -7.10 5.76 0.99
N HIS A 164 -7.34 4.83 1.90
CA HIS A 164 -7.92 3.52 1.58
C HIS A 164 -9.45 3.51 1.71
N TYR A 165 -10.12 4.65 1.86
CA TYR A 165 -11.58 4.72 2.04
C TYR A 165 -12.34 3.96 0.95
N TYR A 166 -11.99 4.18 -0.32
CA TYR A 166 -12.64 3.50 -1.45
C TYR A 166 -12.38 1.99 -1.46
N ASN A 167 -11.29 1.52 -0.84
CA ASN A 167 -11.00 0.09 -0.66
C ASN A 167 -11.83 -0.59 0.42
N PHE A 168 -12.54 0.17 1.26
CA PHE A 168 -13.31 -0.42 2.37
C PHE A 168 -14.76 0.07 2.43
N GLY A 169 -15.12 1.09 1.64
CA GLY A 169 -16.47 1.68 1.63
C GLY A 169 -16.85 2.43 2.91
N SER A 170 -16.01 2.44 3.94
CA SER A 170 -16.27 3.10 5.22
C SER A 170 -14.99 3.58 5.90
N LEU A 171 -15.08 4.70 6.63
CA LEU A 171 -13.96 5.20 7.43
C LEU A 171 -13.60 4.22 8.56
N VAL A 172 -14.59 3.54 9.14
CA VAL A 172 -14.37 2.50 10.15
C VAL A 172 -13.52 1.36 9.59
N GLY A 173 -13.78 0.93 8.35
CA GLY A 173 -13.00 -0.11 7.66
C GLY A 173 -11.53 0.28 7.44
N THR A 174 -11.21 1.58 7.38
CA THR A 174 -9.83 2.07 7.24
C THR A 174 -9.04 2.13 8.55
N VAL A 175 -9.68 1.98 9.71
CA VAL A 175 -9.02 2.12 11.03
C VAL A 175 -7.80 1.21 11.20
N PRO A 176 -7.81 -0.09 10.79
CA PRO A 176 -6.60 -0.92 10.83
C PRO A 176 -5.42 -0.28 10.08
N TYR A 177 -5.68 0.36 8.95
CA TYR A 177 -4.66 1.02 8.13
C TYR A 177 -4.20 2.35 8.74
N MET A 178 -5.06 3.06 9.48
CA MET A 178 -4.65 4.23 10.25
C MET A 178 -3.63 3.85 11.33
N VAL A 179 -3.87 2.76 12.05
CA VAL A 179 -2.96 2.23 13.08
C VAL A 179 -1.64 1.75 12.46
N VAL A 180 -1.70 1.06 11.32
CA VAL A 180 -0.49 0.71 10.55
C VAL A 180 0.26 1.97 10.08
N GLY A 181 -0.45 3.01 9.66
CA GLY A 181 0.16 4.30 9.31
C GLY A 181 0.94 4.91 10.46
N VAL A 182 0.41 4.83 11.69
CA VAL A 182 1.14 5.21 12.92
C VAL A 182 2.35 4.31 13.14
N LEU A 183 2.20 2.99 13.03
CA LEU A 183 3.32 2.04 13.14
C LEU A 183 4.46 2.39 12.16
N PHE A 184 4.14 2.65 10.90
CA PHE A 184 5.12 3.03 9.89
C PHE A 184 5.77 4.39 10.19
N ASN A 185 5.02 5.38 10.72
CA ASN A 185 5.62 6.62 11.20
C ASN A 185 6.67 6.35 12.28
N LEU A 186 6.35 5.51 13.28
CA LEU A 186 7.25 5.19 14.38
C LEU A 186 8.50 4.45 13.89
N VAL A 187 8.34 3.44 13.03
CA VAL A 187 9.46 2.70 12.44
C VAL A 187 10.36 3.63 11.63
N TYR A 188 9.77 4.52 10.82
CA TYR A 188 10.55 5.47 10.03
C TYR A 188 11.31 6.47 10.90
N LEU A 189 10.69 7.02 11.95
CA LEU A 189 11.34 7.95 12.88
C LEU A 189 12.45 7.30 13.68
N TRP A 190 12.27 6.02 14.06
CA TRP A 190 13.30 5.23 14.72
C TRP A 190 14.49 4.94 13.81
N ARG A 191 14.23 4.41 12.61
CA ARG A 191 15.29 3.97 11.69
C ARG A 191 15.92 5.10 10.88
N ARG A 192 15.21 6.23 10.74
CA ARG A 192 15.59 7.37 9.87
C ARG A 192 15.99 6.90 8.47
N ASN A 193 15.30 5.87 7.98
CA ASN A 193 15.60 5.17 6.74
C ASN A 193 14.29 4.69 6.10
N LEU A 194 14.09 5.08 4.84
CA LEU A 194 12.86 4.82 4.11
C LEU A 194 12.74 3.35 3.67
N TRP A 195 13.87 2.65 3.47
CA TRP A 195 13.86 1.26 3.00
C TRP A 195 13.23 0.30 3.99
N HIS A 196 13.28 0.56 5.30
CA HIS A 196 12.64 -0.30 6.29
C HIS A 196 11.12 -0.34 6.07
N VAL A 197 10.46 0.82 6.12
CA VAL A 197 9.01 0.91 5.92
C VAL A 197 8.58 0.57 4.49
N LEU A 198 9.37 1.00 3.49
CA LEU A 198 9.11 0.69 2.08
C LEU A 198 9.11 -0.82 1.85
N LEU A 199 10.12 -1.55 2.33
CA LEU A 199 10.21 -2.99 2.09
C LEU A 199 9.22 -3.78 2.95
N MET A 200 8.88 -3.30 4.16
CA MET A 200 7.82 -3.91 4.98
C MET A 200 6.48 -3.86 4.24
N HIS A 201 6.12 -2.67 3.77
CA HIS A 201 4.86 -2.44 3.06
C HIS A 201 4.87 -3.12 1.68
N PHE A 202 5.98 -3.07 0.95
CA PHE A 202 6.13 -3.81 -0.31
C PHE A 202 5.98 -5.32 -0.12
N LEU A 203 6.64 -5.91 0.89
CA LEU A 203 6.55 -7.34 1.18
C LEU A 203 5.11 -7.74 1.49
N ASN A 204 4.40 -6.93 2.28
CA ASN A 204 2.99 -7.13 2.56
C ASN A 204 2.15 -7.19 1.28
N ASN A 205 2.26 -6.16 0.44
CA ASN A 205 1.46 -6.07 -0.78
C ASN A 205 1.85 -7.16 -1.78
N PHE A 206 3.14 -7.50 -1.86
CA PHE A 206 3.64 -8.58 -2.70
C PHE A 206 3.04 -9.93 -2.33
N VAL A 207 2.99 -10.27 -1.04
CA VAL A 207 2.38 -11.52 -0.60
C VAL A 207 0.87 -11.52 -0.88
N LEU A 208 0.17 -10.43 -0.58
CA LEU A 208 -1.29 -10.34 -0.72
C LEU A 208 -1.78 -10.26 -2.17
N SER A 209 -1.01 -9.66 -3.09
CA SER A 209 -1.39 -9.56 -4.50
C SER A 209 -0.71 -10.64 -5.35
N PHE A 210 0.56 -10.47 -5.64
CA PHE A 210 1.32 -11.35 -6.53
C PHE A 210 1.46 -12.77 -5.96
N GLY A 211 1.73 -12.89 -4.65
CA GLY A 211 1.83 -14.17 -3.94
C GLY A 211 0.52 -14.94 -3.98
N ALA A 212 -0.61 -14.28 -3.68
CA ALA A 212 -1.94 -14.88 -3.74
C ALA A 212 -2.29 -15.38 -5.15
N LEU A 213 -2.08 -14.55 -6.19
CA LEU A 213 -2.33 -14.95 -7.57
C LEU A 213 -1.43 -16.13 -7.99
N SER A 214 -0.13 -16.07 -7.66
CA SER A 214 0.81 -17.15 -7.95
C SER A 214 0.41 -18.46 -7.27
N PHE A 215 -0.10 -18.40 -6.05
CA PHE A 215 -0.61 -19.55 -5.33
C PHE A 215 -1.83 -20.16 -6.02
N VAL A 216 -2.80 -19.34 -6.46
CA VAL A 216 -3.97 -19.83 -7.23
C VAL A 216 -3.53 -20.51 -8.52
N LEU A 217 -2.61 -19.90 -9.28
CA LEU A 217 -2.10 -20.49 -10.52
C LEU A 217 -1.37 -21.82 -10.30
N LEU A 218 -0.61 -21.93 -9.19
CA LEU A 218 0.01 -23.19 -8.80
C LEU A 218 -1.05 -24.25 -8.50
N MET A 219 -2.09 -23.91 -7.73
CA MET A 219 -3.17 -24.85 -7.40
C MET A 219 -3.93 -25.33 -8.65
N ARG A 220 -4.14 -24.44 -9.63
CA ARG A 220 -4.70 -24.80 -10.95
C ARG A 220 -3.80 -25.77 -11.71
N ALA A 221 -2.49 -25.50 -11.74
CA ALA A 221 -1.52 -26.36 -12.40
C ALA A 221 -1.44 -27.77 -11.76
N LEU A 222 -1.74 -27.86 -10.46
CA LEU A 222 -1.83 -29.12 -9.71
C LEU A 222 -3.21 -29.80 -9.81
N GLY A 223 -4.19 -29.18 -10.48
CA GLY A 223 -5.56 -29.71 -10.59
C GLY A 223 -6.37 -29.67 -9.30
N ALA A 224 -5.97 -28.84 -8.33
CA ALA A 224 -6.64 -28.73 -7.04
C ALA A 224 -7.78 -27.68 -7.02
N VAL A 225 -7.81 -26.79 -8.02
CA VAL A 225 -8.89 -25.83 -8.33
C VAL A 225 -8.99 -25.63 -9.84
#